data_AF-A0A2E8PWY9-F1
#
_entry.id   AF-A0A2E8PWY9-F1
#
_cell.length_a   1.000
_cell.length_b   1.000
_cell.length_c   1.000
_cell.angle_alpha   90.00
_cell.angle_beta   90.00
_cell.angle_gamma   90.00
#
_symmetry.space_group_name_H-M   'P 1'
#
loop_
_entity.id
_entity.type
_entity.pdbx_description
1 polymer ?
#
loop_
_entity_poly.entity_id
_entity_poly.type
_entity_poly.pdbx_seq_one_letter_code
_entity_poly.pdbx_strand_id
1 'polypeptide(L)'
;MDRKDFFSRGMKDLTRKAYRTPPGQWLDKNLQAMSNLLSPAWGFGISAEKSAPEEPQAFQKNRGLPRPPGALPNPEAFRSACTSCGDCIVACPHGAIFNLPHIYGPVLDPNHIACHLCEDYPCIESCEEEALLPLEDGVLPGFGIAELNEDACLNTHRKKGQKKCKECLEQCPVEGAIRHDASGLPEILDCTGCGICVENCPTGALKVIWNH
;
A
#
# COMPACT_ATOMS: atom_id res chain seq x y z
N MET A 1 -21.05 -12.03 52.62
CA MET A 1 -20.19 -11.85 51.43
C MET A 1 -19.80 -10.39 51.34
N ASP A 2 -18.50 -10.10 51.29
CA ASP A 2 -17.98 -8.74 51.29
C ASP A 2 -18.22 -8.07 49.92
N ARG A 3 -18.81 -6.88 49.94
CA ARG A 3 -19.12 -6.07 48.75
C ARG A 3 -17.84 -5.77 47.94
N LYS A 4 -16.69 -5.66 48.60
CA LYS A 4 -15.39 -5.43 47.93
C LYS A 4 -14.95 -6.61 47.06
N ASP A 5 -15.24 -7.84 47.49
CA ASP A 5 -14.86 -9.05 46.75
C ASP A 5 -15.69 -9.22 45.47
N PHE A 6 -16.97 -8.84 45.51
CA PHE A 6 -17.84 -8.91 44.33
C PHE A 6 -17.37 -7.96 43.21
N PHE A 7 -17.06 -6.71 43.56
CA PHE A 7 -16.57 -5.72 42.59
C PHE A 7 -15.18 -6.09 42.04
N SER A 8 -14.26 -6.56 42.89
CA SER A 8 -12.91 -6.95 42.44
C SER A 8 -12.94 -8.14 41.47
N ARG A 9 -13.79 -9.14 41.74
CA ARG A 9 -13.93 -10.31 40.86
C ARG A 9 -14.62 -9.95 39.54
N GLY A 10 -15.69 -9.14 39.58
CA GLY A 10 -16.39 -8.69 38.38
C GLY A 10 -15.52 -7.82 37.47
N MET A 11 -14.69 -6.94 38.04
CA MET A 11 -13.75 -6.11 37.27
C MET A 11 -12.65 -6.94 36.62
N LYS A 12 -12.12 -7.96 37.33
CA LYS A 12 -11.12 -8.90 36.80
C LYS A 12 -11.66 -9.73 35.62
N ASP A 13 -12.89 -10.19 35.69
CA ASP A 13 -13.51 -10.95 34.61
C ASP A 13 -13.80 -10.08 33.37
N LEU A 14 -14.22 -8.82 33.58
CA LEU A 14 -14.40 -7.86 32.49
C LEU A 14 -13.08 -7.54 31.78
N THR A 15 -11.99 -7.32 32.54
CA THR A 15 -10.66 -7.13 31.94
C THR A 15 -10.21 -8.36 31.16
N ARG A 16 -10.37 -9.56 31.73
CA ARG A 16 -9.98 -10.82 31.06
C ARG A 16 -10.79 -11.06 29.78
N LYS A 17 -12.05 -10.63 29.73
CA LYS A 17 -12.89 -10.72 28.54
C LYS A 17 -12.50 -9.69 27.47
N ALA A 18 -12.13 -8.48 27.88
CA ALA A 18 -11.64 -7.43 26.98
C ALA A 18 -10.32 -7.80 26.30
N TYR A 19 -9.35 -8.37 27.03
CA TYR A 19 -8.06 -8.85 26.49
C TYR A 19 -8.18 -9.97 25.46
N ARG A 20 -9.30 -10.70 25.42
CA ARG A 20 -9.55 -11.81 24.47
C ARG A 20 -10.24 -11.37 23.18
N THR A 21 -10.57 -10.10 23.03
CA THR A 21 -11.11 -9.55 21.79
C THR A 21 -9.97 -9.15 20.84
N PRO A 22 -10.16 -9.16 19.50
CA PRO A 22 -9.13 -8.74 18.56
C PRO A 22 -8.55 -7.33 18.84
N PRO A 23 -9.36 -6.31 19.22
CA PRO A 23 -8.84 -5.02 19.66
C PRO A 23 -8.04 -5.09 20.96
N GLY A 24 -8.47 -5.90 21.93
CA GLY A 24 -7.76 -6.07 23.20
C GLY A 24 -6.43 -6.79 23.05
N GLN A 25 -6.33 -7.77 22.15
CA GLN A 25 -5.07 -8.44 21.82
C GLN A 25 -4.10 -7.53 21.08
N TRP A 26 -4.60 -6.65 20.22
CA TRP A 26 -3.79 -5.62 19.54
C TRP A 26 -3.22 -4.61 20.55
N LEU A 27 -4.05 -4.16 21.50
CA LEU A 27 -3.62 -3.23 22.55
C LEU A 27 -2.56 -3.86 23.47
N ASP A 28 -2.70 -5.14 23.84
CA ASP A 28 -1.72 -5.88 24.66
C ASP A 28 -0.37 -6.02 23.97
N LYS A 29 -0.36 -6.40 22.68
CA LYS A 29 0.88 -6.49 21.89
C LYS A 29 1.62 -5.16 21.83
N ASN A 30 0.90 -4.06 21.66
CA ASN A 30 1.52 -2.73 21.62
C ASN A 30 1.96 -2.25 23.01
N LEU A 31 1.24 -2.60 24.09
CA LEU A 31 1.67 -2.29 25.45
C LEU A 31 2.95 -3.06 25.84
N GLN A 32 3.05 -4.34 25.44
CA GLN A 32 4.27 -5.14 25.67
C GLN A 32 5.47 -4.55 24.91
N ALA A 33 5.27 -4.12 23.67
CA ALA A 33 6.31 -3.42 22.90
C ALA A 33 6.77 -2.13 23.61
N MET A 34 5.86 -1.40 24.25
CA MET A 34 6.18 -0.20 25.03
C MET A 34 6.81 -0.48 26.41
N SER A 35 6.57 -1.66 27.00
CA SER A 35 7.20 -2.04 28.28
C SER A 35 8.70 -2.32 28.16
N ASN A 36 9.14 -2.77 26.97
CA ASN A 36 10.55 -2.95 26.64
C ASN A 36 11.29 -1.62 26.46
N LEU A 37 10.57 -0.53 26.21
CA LEU A 37 11.11 0.84 26.14
C LEU A 37 11.32 1.48 27.51
N LEU A 38 10.66 0.97 28.55
CA LEU A 38 10.69 1.51 29.92
C LEU A 38 11.49 0.63 30.90
N SER A 39 12.06 -0.47 30.43
CA SER A 39 12.93 -1.30 31.26
C SER A 39 14.27 -0.58 31.46
N PRO A 40 14.68 -0.29 32.71
CA PRO A 40 15.98 0.30 32.96
C PRO A 40 17.02 -0.70 32.51
N ALA A 41 17.86 -0.28 31.58
CA ALA A 41 19.11 -0.96 31.34
C ALA A 41 19.79 -1.13 32.70
N TRP A 42 20.09 -2.36 33.10
CA TRP A 42 21.35 -2.83 33.70
C TRP A 42 21.13 -4.21 34.34
N GLY A 43 22.02 -5.14 33.98
CA GLY A 43 22.26 -6.38 34.71
C GLY A 43 21.43 -7.56 34.24
N PHE A 44 21.95 -8.31 33.26
CA PHE A 44 22.31 -9.72 33.39
C PHE A 44 22.86 -10.19 32.03
N GLY A 45 24.07 -10.77 32.07
CA GLY A 45 24.86 -11.12 30.90
C GLY A 45 24.16 -12.12 29.98
N ILE A 46 23.89 -11.66 28.76
CA ILE A 46 23.86 -12.48 27.56
C ILE A 46 24.88 -11.86 26.62
N SER A 47 25.80 -12.67 26.11
CA SER A 47 26.76 -12.25 25.10
C SER A 47 26.01 -11.56 23.97
N ALA A 48 26.16 -10.24 23.88
CA ALA A 48 25.81 -9.51 22.68
C ALA A 48 26.79 -9.96 21.60
N GLU A 49 26.42 -10.99 20.85
CA GLU A 49 26.92 -11.12 19.49
C GLU A 49 26.54 -9.82 18.80
N LYS A 50 27.57 -8.98 18.65
CA LYS A 50 27.52 -7.71 17.95
C LYS A 50 27.06 -8.04 16.53
N SER A 51 25.75 -7.94 16.28
CA SER A 51 25.22 -7.97 14.93
C SER A 51 25.99 -6.90 14.16
N ALA A 52 26.74 -7.35 13.17
CA ALA A 52 27.43 -6.45 12.26
C ALA A 52 26.42 -5.40 11.79
N PRO A 53 26.82 -4.13 11.62
CA PRO A 53 25.95 -3.17 10.97
C PRO A 53 25.52 -3.79 9.65
N GLU A 54 24.22 -4.00 9.51
CA GLU A 54 23.62 -4.46 8.26
C GLU A 54 24.17 -3.55 7.18
N GLU A 55 24.93 -4.11 6.23
CA GLU A 55 25.40 -3.36 5.07
C GLU A 55 24.17 -2.63 4.52
N PRO A 56 24.26 -1.32 4.19
CA PRO A 56 23.16 -0.64 3.55
C PRO A 56 22.87 -1.46 2.30
N GLN A 57 21.77 -2.21 2.30
CA GLN A 57 21.29 -2.90 1.12
C GLN A 57 21.29 -1.82 0.06
N ALA A 58 22.11 -2.01 -0.97
CA ALA A 58 22.30 -1.01 -2.00
C ALA A 58 20.92 -0.59 -2.44
N PHE A 59 20.49 0.61 -2.04
CA PHE A 59 19.20 1.17 -2.38
C PHE A 59 19.18 1.09 -3.89
N GLN A 60 18.40 0.15 -4.44
CA GLN A 60 18.08 0.16 -5.85
C GLN A 60 17.66 1.59 -6.12
N LYS A 61 18.32 2.25 -7.08
CA LYS A 61 18.05 3.65 -7.42
C LYS A 61 16.53 3.81 -7.50
N ASN A 62 15.90 4.32 -6.44
CA ASN A 62 14.47 4.55 -6.40
C ASN A 62 14.27 5.78 -7.27
N ARG A 63 14.14 5.49 -8.57
CA ARG A 63 13.68 6.43 -9.57
C ARG A 63 12.24 6.76 -9.16
N GLY A 64 11.97 8.04 -8.98
CA GLY A 64 10.95 8.55 -8.06
C GLY A 64 9.56 7.92 -8.20
N LEU A 65 8.75 8.05 -7.14
CA LEU A 65 7.35 7.63 -7.16
C LEU A 65 6.58 8.32 -8.30
N PRO A 66 5.61 7.61 -8.92
CA PRO A 66 4.71 8.22 -9.90
C PRO A 66 4.00 9.46 -9.35
N ARG A 67 3.69 10.40 -10.24
CA ARG A 67 2.88 11.58 -9.92
C ARG A 67 1.38 11.26 -10.06
N PRO A 68 0.49 12.10 -9.49
CA PRO A 68 -0.94 11.98 -9.67
C PRO A 68 -1.40 11.94 -11.14
N PRO A 69 -2.62 11.44 -11.40
CA PRO A 69 -3.27 11.57 -12.71
C PRO A 69 -3.18 13.00 -13.26
N GLY A 70 -2.97 13.12 -14.57
CA GLY A 70 -2.92 14.42 -15.25
C GLY A 70 -1.65 15.22 -15.03
N ALA A 71 -0.70 14.76 -14.21
CA ALA A 71 0.51 15.54 -13.93
C ALA A 71 1.27 15.92 -15.21
N LEU A 72 1.69 17.19 -15.28
CA LEU A 72 2.51 17.67 -16.39
C LEU A 72 3.72 16.74 -16.61
N PRO A 73 3.93 16.25 -17.86
CA PRO A 73 4.93 15.22 -18.13
C PRO A 73 6.36 15.76 -17.99
N ASN A 74 6.56 17.05 -18.28
CA ASN A 74 7.85 17.70 -18.07
C ASN A 74 8.05 18.02 -16.57
N PRO A 75 9.09 17.48 -15.91
CA PRO A 75 9.33 17.69 -14.48
C PRO A 75 9.52 19.15 -14.07
N GLU A 76 10.18 19.96 -14.89
CA GLU A 76 10.43 21.38 -14.61
C GLU A 76 9.14 22.20 -14.71
N ALA A 77 8.29 21.91 -15.70
CA ALA A 77 6.98 22.53 -15.87
C ALA A 77 6.06 22.16 -14.70
N PHE A 78 5.99 20.87 -14.33
CA PHE A 78 5.26 20.43 -13.14
C PHE A 78 5.75 21.16 -11.89
N ARG A 79 7.06 21.25 -11.69
CA ARG A 79 7.64 21.93 -10.53
C ARG A 79 7.34 23.44 -10.51
N SER A 80 7.23 24.05 -11.69
CA SER A 80 6.93 25.48 -11.81
C SER A 80 5.46 25.78 -11.56
N ALA A 81 4.56 24.88 -11.96
CA ALA A 81 3.11 25.03 -11.77
C ALA A 81 2.64 24.57 -10.38
N CYS A 82 3.13 23.43 -9.90
CA CYS A 82 2.66 22.84 -8.64
C CYS A 82 3.16 23.65 -7.44
N THR A 83 2.23 24.20 -6.65
CA THR A 83 2.51 24.95 -5.41
C THR A 83 2.64 24.06 -4.17
N SER A 84 2.40 22.74 -4.31
CA SER A 84 2.33 21.78 -3.19
C SER A 84 1.24 22.12 -2.15
N CYS A 85 0.13 22.73 -2.56
CA CYS A 85 -1.01 23.07 -1.69
C CYS A 85 -1.65 21.84 -1.01
N GLY A 86 -1.67 20.70 -1.71
CA GLY A 86 -2.23 19.44 -1.20
C GLY A 86 -3.70 19.22 -1.50
N ASP A 87 -4.36 20.05 -2.31
CA ASP A 87 -5.79 19.89 -2.61
C ASP A 87 -6.10 18.56 -3.29
N CYS A 88 -5.24 18.12 -4.22
CA CYS A 88 -5.35 16.80 -4.85
C CYS A 88 -5.21 15.62 -3.86
N ILE A 89 -4.51 15.80 -2.73
CA ILE A 89 -4.39 14.79 -1.67
C ILE A 89 -5.74 14.65 -0.96
N VAL A 90 -6.36 15.78 -0.60
CA VAL A 90 -7.66 15.80 0.10
C VAL A 90 -8.79 15.34 -0.82
N ALA A 91 -8.72 15.69 -2.11
CA ALA A 91 -9.72 15.34 -3.11
C ALA A 91 -9.69 13.86 -3.50
N CYS A 92 -8.58 13.13 -3.28
CA CYS A 92 -8.50 11.71 -3.60
C CYS A 92 -9.32 10.86 -2.63
N PRO A 93 -10.45 10.25 -3.04
CA PRO A 93 -11.32 9.51 -2.13
C PRO A 93 -10.70 8.20 -1.61
N HIS A 94 -9.63 7.73 -2.27
CA HIS A 94 -8.91 6.50 -1.92
C HIS A 94 -7.62 6.76 -1.13
N GLY A 95 -7.23 8.03 -0.94
CA GLY A 95 -5.98 8.36 -0.24
C GLY A 95 -4.71 7.89 -0.96
N ALA A 96 -4.77 7.70 -2.28
CA ALA A 96 -3.64 7.20 -3.07
C ALA A 96 -2.51 8.23 -3.26
N ILE A 97 -2.82 9.52 -3.06
CA ILE A 97 -1.90 10.63 -3.26
C ILE A 97 -1.38 11.13 -1.92
N PHE A 98 -0.08 11.33 -1.80
CA PHE A 98 0.56 11.83 -0.60
C PHE A 98 1.84 12.61 -0.93
N ASN A 99 2.37 13.31 0.08
CA ASN A 99 3.69 13.95 -0.01
C ASN A 99 4.71 13.09 0.73
N LEU A 100 5.93 13.02 0.19
CA LEU A 100 7.08 12.46 0.90
C LEU A 100 8.12 13.53 1.23
N PRO A 101 8.82 13.39 2.37
CA PRO A 101 10.00 14.20 2.64
C PRO A 101 10.99 14.09 1.47
N HIS A 102 11.57 15.22 1.07
CA HIS A 102 12.60 15.30 0.02
C HIS A 102 12.12 15.00 -1.42
N ILE A 103 10.83 14.75 -1.64
CA ILE A 103 10.22 14.72 -2.98
C ILE A 103 9.39 15.99 -3.17
N TYR A 104 9.57 16.67 -4.29
CA TYR A 104 8.80 17.88 -4.59
C TYR A 104 7.42 17.51 -5.13
N GLY A 105 6.38 18.00 -4.45
CA GLY A 105 4.99 17.83 -4.84
C GLY A 105 4.39 16.46 -4.51
N PRO A 106 3.09 16.29 -4.83
CA PRO A 106 2.35 15.06 -4.57
C PRO A 106 2.85 13.91 -5.44
N VAL A 107 2.79 12.71 -4.87
CA VAL A 107 3.14 11.44 -5.50
C VAL A 107 2.14 10.35 -5.10
N LEU A 108 2.21 9.21 -5.77
CA LEU A 108 1.47 8.00 -5.41
C LEU A 108 2.39 6.78 -5.46
N ASP A 109 2.04 5.73 -4.73
CA ASP A 109 2.72 4.42 -4.79
C ASP A 109 1.66 3.35 -5.04
N PRO A 110 1.51 2.85 -6.28
CA PRO A 110 0.50 1.84 -6.62
C PRO A 110 0.71 0.50 -5.90
N ASN A 111 1.89 0.26 -5.31
CA ASN A 111 2.14 -0.92 -4.50
C ASN A 111 1.68 -0.75 -3.03
N HIS A 112 1.38 0.48 -2.61
CA HIS A 112 0.92 0.76 -1.26
C HIS A 112 -0.58 1.06 -1.21
N ILE A 113 -1.04 2.01 -2.03
CA ILE A 113 -2.45 2.37 -2.19
C ILE A 113 -2.71 2.56 -3.69
N ALA A 114 -3.63 1.79 -4.25
CA ALA A 114 -3.90 1.83 -5.68
C ALA A 114 -4.53 3.17 -6.10
N CYS A 115 -4.25 3.61 -7.33
CA CYS A 115 -5.09 4.60 -7.99
C CYS A 115 -6.32 3.88 -8.55
N HIS A 116 -7.51 4.28 -8.12
CA HIS A 116 -8.76 3.61 -8.52
C HIS A 116 -9.32 4.07 -9.89
N LEU A 117 -8.58 4.89 -10.65
CA LEU A 117 -9.00 5.42 -11.96
C LEU A 117 -10.42 6.01 -11.90
N CYS A 118 -10.64 6.94 -10.98
CA CYS A 118 -11.95 7.56 -10.77
C CYS A 118 -12.48 8.17 -12.08
N GLU A 119 -13.78 8.01 -12.35
CA GLU A 119 -14.42 8.48 -13.60
C GLU A 119 -14.25 9.99 -13.82
N ASP A 120 -14.31 10.76 -12.72
CA ASP A 120 -14.26 12.22 -12.67
C ASP A 120 -12.89 12.79 -12.24
N TYR A 121 -11.94 11.94 -11.84
CA TYR A 121 -10.62 12.35 -11.35
C TYR A 121 -10.63 13.63 -10.46
N PRO A 122 -11.25 13.61 -9.27
CA PRO A 122 -11.38 14.79 -8.41
C PRO A 122 -10.02 15.39 -8.01
N CYS A 123 -8.95 14.59 -8.02
CA CYS A 123 -7.58 15.07 -7.86
C CYS A 123 -7.14 16.06 -8.96
N ILE A 124 -7.54 15.85 -10.22
CA ILE A 124 -7.28 16.77 -11.33
C ILE A 124 -8.16 18.01 -11.18
N GLU A 125 -9.47 17.83 -10.93
CA GLU A 125 -10.41 18.95 -10.80
C GLU A 125 -10.04 19.92 -9.68
N SER A 126 -9.48 19.41 -8.58
CA SER A 126 -9.01 20.23 -7.45
C SER A 126 -7.74 21.03 -7.74
N CYS A 127 -7.06 20.81 -8.87
CA CYS A 127 -5.80 21.46 -9.19
C CYS A 127 -6.01 22.78 -9.96
N GLU A 128 -6.25 23.87 -9.21
CA GLU A 128 -6.43 25.21 -9.81
C GLU A 128 -5.18 25.74 -10.54
N GLU A 129 -4.00 25.25 -10.18
CA GLU A 129 -2.70 25.69 -10.74
C GLU A 129 -2.32 24.99 -12.05
N GLU A 130 -3.20 24.11 -12.56
CA GLU A 130 -2.99 23.39 -13.82
C GLU A 130 -1.70 22.54 -13.85
N ALA A 131 -1.19 22.15 -12.68
CA ALA A 131 -0.10 21.19 -12.57
C ALA A 131 -0.55 19.76 -12.89
N LEU A 132 -1.86 19.49 -12.72
CA LEU A 132 -2.57 18.30 -13.15
C LEU A 132 -3.59 18.74 -14.22
N LEU A 133 -3.44 18.25 -15.46
CA LEU A 133 -4.30 18.57 -16.59
C LEU A 133 -5.38 17.51 -16.79
N PRO A 134 -6.57 17.89 -17.30
CA PRO A 134 -7.58 16.95 -17.76
C PRO A 134 -7.02 15.94 -18.75
N LEU A 135 -7.46 14.69 -18.63
CA LEU A 135 -7.12 13.63 -19.57
C LEU A 135 -8.02 13.73 -20.81
N GLU A 136 -7.48 13.34 -21.96
CA GLU A 136 -8.28 13.20 -23.18
C GLU A 136 -9.30 12.06 -23.04
N ASP A 137 -10.43 12.16 -23.73
CA ASP A 137 -11.49 11.14 -23.70
C ASP A 137 -10.95 9.75 -24.06
N GLY A 138 -11.15 8.79 -23.15
CA GLY A 138 -10.70 7.41 -23.32
C GLY A 138 -9.21 7.17 -23.05
N VAL A 139 -8.44 8.21 -22.69
CA VAL A 139 -7.02 8.07 -22.30
C VAL A 139 -6.91 7.88 -20.79
N LEU A 140 -6.25 6.79 -20.38
CA LEU A 140 -5.98 6.49 -18.99
C LEU A 140 -4.58 6.97 -18.57
N PRO A 141 -4.39 7.42 -17.31
CA PRO A 141 -3.09 7.83 -16.81
C PRO A 141 -2.17 6.62 -16.60
N GLY A 142 -0.86 6.81 -16.76
CA GLY A 142 0.15 5.77 -16.58
C GLY A 142 0.99 5.98 -15.32
N PHE A 143 1.18 4.91 -14.55
CA PHE A 143 1.95 4.88 -13.30
C PHE A 143 3.00 3.77 -13.27
N GLY A 144 3.10 2.97 -14.32
CA GLY A 144 3.99 1.81 -14.41
C GLY A 144 3.29 0.62 -15.06
N ILE A 145 3.84 -0.58 -14.87
CA ILE A 145 3.31 -1.84 -15.38
C ILE A 145 3.33 -2.86 -14.23
N ALA A 146 2.26 -3.65 -14.09
CA ALA A 146 2.25 -4.74 -13.14
C ALA A 146 3.16 -5.89 -13.62
N GLU A 147 3.95 -6.44 -12.72
CA GLU A 147 4.78 -7.64 -12.92
C GLU A 147 4.31 -8.75 -11.99
N LEU A 148 4.29 -9.97 -12.52
CA LEU A 148 3.93 -11.18 -11.80
C LEU A 148 5.18 -11.85 -11.22
N ASN A 149 5.16 -12.11 -9.92
CA ASN A 149 5.98 -13.14 -9.30
C ASN A 149 5.22 -14.48 -9.40
N GLU A 150 5.62 -15.32 -10.35
CA GLU A 150 4.97 -16.61 -10.59
C GLU A 150 5.01 -17.50 -9.34
N ASP A 151 6.12 -17.58 -8.62
CA ASP A 151 6.24 -18.47 -7.44
C ASP A 151 5.26 -18.09 -6.31
N ALA A 152 4.90 -16.82 -6.21
CA ALA A 152 3.92 -16.32 -5.23
C ALA A 152 2.46 -16.46 -5.69
N CYS A 153 2.21 -16.79 -6.97
CA CYS A 153 0.86 -16.85 -7.51
C CYS A 153 0.13 -18.14 -7.09
N LEU A 154 -1.11 -18.01 -6.59
CA LEU A 154 -1.95 -19.16 -6.22
C LEU A 154 -2.20 -20.14 -7.38
N ASN A 155 -2.12 -19.67 -8.63
CA ASN A 155 -2.33 -20.51 -9.80
C ASN A 155 -1.12 -21.38 -10.16
N THR A 156 0.09 -21.03 -9.69
CA THR A 156 1.36 -21.73 -9.99
C THR A 156 1.40 -23.12 -9.36
N HIS A 157 1.05 -23.23 -8.08
CA HIS A 157 1.07 -24.50 -7.34
C HIS A 157 -0.31 -25.15 -7.21
N ARG A 158 -1.27 -24.71 -8.03
CA ARG A 158 -2.65 -25.18 -8.00
C ARG A 158 -2.74 -26.68 -8.35
N LYS A 159 -3.43 -27.45 -7.53
CA LYS A 159 -3.72 -28.87 -7.78
C LYS A 159 -4.90 -29.05 -8.73
N LYS A 160 -4.94 -30.19 -9.42
CA LYS A 160 -6.07 -30.59 -10.27
C LYS A 160 -7.37 -30.61 -9.44
N GLY A 161 -8.42 -29.96 -9.94
CA GLY A 161 -9.73 -29.87 -9.27
C GLY A 161 -9.92 -28.63 -8.39
N GLN A 162 -8.86 -27.86 -8.08
CA GLN A 162 -9.01 -26.56 -7.43
C GLN A 162 -9.45 -25.49 -8.45
N LYS A 163 -10.30 -24.56 -8.01
CA LYS A 163 -10.70 -23.38 -8.82
C LYS A 163 -9.46 -22.51 -9.07
N LYS A 164 -9.36 -21.95 -10.27
CA LYS A 164 -8.35 -20.94 -10.59
C LYS A 164 -8.67 -19.66 -9.81
N CYS A 165 -7.66 -19.05 -9.19
CA CYS A 165 -7.75 -17.66 -8.73
C CYS A 165 -7.96 -16.76 -9.96
N LYS A 166 -8.84 -15.76 -9.84
CA LYS A 166 -9.13 -14.79 -10.90
C LYS A 166 -9.13 -13.35 -10.41
N GLU A 167 -8.68 -13.11 -9.18
CA GLU A 167 -8.83 -11.82 -8.51
C GLU A 167 -8.25 -10.68 -9.33
N CYS A 168 -7.00 -10.77 -9.77
CA CYS A 168 -6.38 -9.72 -10.58
C CYS A 168 -7.12 -9.46 -11.91
N LEU A 169 -7.64 -10.51 -12.57
CA LEU A 169 -8.41 -10.38 -13.80
C LEU A 169 -9.78 -9.73 -13.57
N GLU A 170 -10.48 -10.13 -12.51
CA GLU A 170 -11.84 -9.67 -12.21
C GLU A 170 -11.87 -8.27 -11.59
N GLN A 171 -10.81 -7.87 -10.88
CA GLN A 171 -10.69 -6.54 -10.28
C GLN A 171 -10.01 -5.51 -11.19
N CYS A 172 -9.41 -5.92 -12.31
CA CYS A 172 -8.74 -4.96 -13.19
C CYS A 172 -9.78 -4.04 -13.87
N PRO A 173 -9.72 -2.72 -13.66
CA PRO A 173 -10.67 -1.79 -14.27
C PRO A 173 -10.34 -1.49 -15.74
N VAL A 174 -9.16 -1.89 -16.21
CA VAL A 174 -8.69 -1.63 -17.57
C VAL A 174 -8.99 -2.85 -18.43
N GLU A 175 -9.94 -2.71 -19.35
CA GLU A 175 -10.36 -3.80 -20.23
C GLU A 175 -9.16 -4.36 -21.01
N GLY A 176 -8.97 -5.67 -20.96
CA GLY A 176 -7.91 -6.37 -21.70
C GLY A 176 -6.50 -6.25 -21.12
N ALA A 177 -6.26 -5.42 -20.09
CA ALA A 177 -4.94 -5.24 -19.50
C ALA A 177 -4.39 -6.49 -18.78
N ILE A 178 -5.28 -7.39 -18.34
CA ILE A 178 -4.93 -8.68 -17.76
C ILE A 178 -5.68 -9.77 -18.51
N ARG A 179 -4.97 -10.82 -18.91
CA ARG A 179 -5.54 -12.07 -19.45
C ARG A 179 -4.99 -13.24 -18.66
N HIS A 180 -5.74 -14.33 -18.57
CA HIS A 180 -5.23 -15.56 -17.97
C HIS A 180 -4.86 -16.56 -19.07
N ASP A 181 -3.67 -17.13 -18.97
CA ASP A 181 -3.21 -18.19 -19.85
C ASP A 181 -3.95 -19.52 -19.60
N ALA A 182 -3.54 -20.57 -20.32
CA ALA A 182 -4.09 -21.92 -20.14
C ALA A 182 -3.91 -22.46 -18.72
N SER A 183 -2.84 -22.08 -18.03
CA SER A 183 -2.52 -22.46 -16.65
C SER A 183 -3.30 -21.64 -15.61
N GLY A 184 -3.79 -20.47 -16.00
CA GLY A 184 -4.43 -19.46 -15.14
C GLY A 184 -3.47 -18.39 -14.65
N LEU A 185 -2.23 -18.34 -15.10
CA LEU A 185 -1.30 -17.26 -14.76
C LEU A 185 -1.71 -15.97 -15.50
N PRO A 186 -1.64 -14.81 -14.83
CA PRO A 186 -1.95 -13.54 -15.48
C PRO A 186 -0.84 -13.12 -16.44
N GLU A 187 -1.22 -12.85 -17.68
CA GLU A 187 -0.46 -12.12 -18.69
C GLU A 187 -0.86 -10.64 -18.61
N ILE A 188 0.12 -9.77 -18.37
CA ILE A 188 -0.07 -8.31 -18.26
C ILE A 188 0.20 -7.67 -19.63
N LEU A 189 -0.74 -6.86 -20.12
CA LEU A 189 -0.71 -6.25 -21.45
C LEU A 189 -0.75 -4.72 -21.34
N ASP A 190 -1.77 -4.06 -21.91
CA ASP A 190 -1.97 -2.60 -21.93
C ASP A 190 -2.28 -2.03 -20.52
N CYS A 191 -1.34 -2.21 -19.60
CA CYS A 191 -1.45 -1.90 -18.18
C CYS A 191 -1.13 -0.44 -17.92
N THR A 192 -1.95 0.21 -17.08
CA THR A 192 -1.70 1.57 -16.59
C THR A 192 -0.80 1.60 -15.36
N GLY A 193 -0.59 0.46 -14.69
CA GLY A 193 0.11 0.41 -13.40
C GLY A 193 -0.71 0.99 -12.25
N CYS A 194 -2.04 1.05 -12.35
CA CYS A 194 -2.92 1.63 -11.33
C CYS A 194 -2.85 0.94 -9.95
N GLY A 195 -2.39 -0.31 -9.89
CA GLY A 195 -2.17 -1.02 -8.62
C GLY A 195 -3.38 -1.78 -8.06
N ILE A 196 -4.59 -1.67 -8.65
CA ILE A 196 -5.78 -2.38 -8.12
C ILE A 196 -5.56 -3.90 -8.06
N CYS A 197 -4.85 -4.47 -9.04
CA CYS A 197 -4.51 -5.88 -9.02
C CYS A 197 -3.52 -6.25 -7.91
N VAL A 198 -2.65 -5.32 -7.47
CA VAL A 198 -1.73 -5.48 -6.34
C VAL A 198 -2.50 -5.44 -5.03
N GLU A 199 -3.36 -4.42 -4.88
CA GLU A 199 -4.21 -4.23 -3.69
C GLU A 199 -5.09 -5.44 -3.39
N ASN A 200 -5.66 -6.06 -4.43
CA ASN A 200 -6.57 -7.19 -4.29
C ASN A 200 -5.87 -8.56 -4.30
N CYS A 201 -4.56 -8.64 -4.59
CA CYS A 201 -3.87 -9.92 -4.68
C CYS A 201 -3.68 -10.55 -3.28
N PRO A 202 -4.31 -11.71 -2.98
CA PRO A 202 -4.26 -12.29 -1.63
C PRO A 202 -2.87 -12.81 -1.22
N THR A 203 -1.96 -12.99 -2.18
CA THR A 203 -0.60 -13.47 -1.93
C THR A 203 0.47 -12.42 -2.21
N GLY A 204 0.10 -11.22 -2.65
CA GLY A 204 1.08 -10.20 -3.07
C GLY A 204 1.95 -10.64 -4.25
N ALA A 205 1.41 -11.49 -5.13
CA ALA A 205 2.13 -12.00 -6.30
C ALA A 205 2.33 -10.95 -7.40
N LEU A 206 1.67 -9.80 -7.32
CA LEU A 206 1.77 -8.73 -8.29
C LEU A 206 2.45 -7.52 -7.66
N LYS A 207 3.26 -6.83 -8.45
CA LYS A 207 3.88 -5.55 -8.07
C LYS A 207 3.91 -4.63 -9.28
N VAL A 208 3.56 -3.36 -9.12
CA VAL A 208 3.79 -2.35 -10.15
C VAL A 208 5.26 -1.94 -10.15
N ILE A 209 5.87 -1.98 -11.32
CA ILE A 209 7.17 -1.39 -11.60
C ILE A 209 6.99 -0.14 -12.47
N TRP A 210 7.74 0.90 -12.16
CA TRP A 210 7.77 2.11 -12.97
C TRP A 210 9.21 2.34 -13.44
N ASN A 211 9.39 2.28 -14.76
CA ASN A 211 10.63 2.62 -15.43
C ASN A 211 10.49 4.04 -15.99
N HIS A 212 11.43 4.93 -15.63
CA HIS A 212 11.65 6.16 -16.40
C HIS A 212 12.36 5.83 -17.70
#